data_AF-A0A4Q4CLZ6-F1
#
_entry.id   AF-A0A4Q4CLZ6-F1
#
_cell.length_a   1.000
_cell.length_b   1.000
_cell.length_c   1.000
_cell.angle_alpha   90.00
_cell.angle_beta   90.00
_cell.angle_gamma   90.00
#
_symmetry.space_group_name_H-M   'P 1'
#
loop_
_entity.id
_entity.type
_entity.pdbx_description
1 polymer ?
#
loop_
_entity_poly.entity_id
_entity_poly.type
_entity_poly.pdbx_seq_one_letter_code
_entity_poly.pdbx_strand_id
1 'polypeptide(L)'
;MQPVSNGAVSSGAAPRDAALTRLRFFLIGWVILYHLDLPLQVSQILPWVAPLLGHGYLGVDGFFLLSGYALFLGYGTRPPRGWAGARGFLRRRFAKIWPLHALALFALAGLVAAASAAGAGIRNPERFGVVEFVLQLFLMNAWETTSIHAWNYPSWALSVEWAGYLA
;
A
#
# COMPACT_ATOMS: atom_id res chain seq x y z
N MET A 1 -4.69 54.42 29.58
CA MET A 1 -4.96 52.97 29.47
C MET A 1 -5.59 52.71 28.11
N GLN A 2 -4.81 52.18 27.15
CA GLN A 2 -5.34 51.75 25.86
C GLN A 2 -5.60 50.25 25.88
N PRO A 3 -6.68 49.75 25.23
CA PRO A 3 -6.96 48.33 25.20
C PRO A 3 -5.96 47.62 24.28
N VAL A 4 -5.36 46.56 24.79
CA VAL A 4 -4.44 45.68 24.08
C VAL A 4 -5.26 44.92 23.02
N SER A 5 -4.96 45.13 21.74
CA SER A 5 -5.56 44.38 20.64
C SER A 5 -5.04 42.95 20.66
N ASN A 6 -5.87 41.99 21.06
CA ASN A 6 -5.61 40.56 20.92
C ASN A 6 -5.55 40.21 19.43
N GLY A 7 -4.34 40.17 18.86
CA GLY A 7 -4.07 39.56 17.57
C GLY A 7 -4.40 38.08 17.68
N ALA A 8 -5.51 37.67 17.05
CA ALA A 8 -5.82 36.27 16.83
C ALA A 8 -4.64 35.64 16.08
N VAL A 9 -3.90 34.77 16.77
CA VAL A 9 -2.93 33.88 16.12
C VAL A 9 -3.74 32.95 15.23
N SER A 10 -3.90 33.31 13.97
CA SER A 10 -4.37 32.39 12.95
C SER A 10 -3.35 31.26 12.91
N SER A 11 -3.68 30.11 13.49
CA SER A 11 -2.92 28.87 13.29
C SER A 11 -3.12 28.44 11.84
N GLY A 12 -2.41 29.09 10.93
CA GLY A 12 -2.35 28.75 9.52
C GLY A 12 -1.64 27.41 9.41
N ALA A 13 -2.40 26.31 9.49
CA ALA A 13 -1.95 25.08 8.89
C ALA A 13 -1.67 25.41 7.42
N ALA A 14 -0.41 25.26 6.99
CA ALA A 14 -0.02 25.47 5.59
C ALA A 14 -1.05 24.77 4.68
N PRO A 15 -1.46 25.38 3.56
CA PRO A 15 -2.44 24.76 2.68
C PRO A 15 -1.90 23.39 2.28
N ARG A 16 -2.49 22.30 2.78
CA ARG A 16 -2.17 20.97 2.26
C ARG A 16 -2.46 21.05 0.78
N ASP A 17 -1.44 20.87 -0.06
CA ASP A 17 -1.54 21.12 -1.50
C ASP A 17 -2.72 20.36 -2.09
N ALA A 18 -3.83 21.06 -2.32
CA ALA A 18 -5.06 20.48 -2.85
C ALA A 18 -4.81 19.85 -4.23
N ALA A 19 -3.83 20.38 -4.97
CA ALA A 19 -3.34 19.82 -6.22
C ALA A 19 -2.78 18.40 -6.05
N LEU A 20 -1.90 18.16 -5.06
CA LEU A 20 -1.34 16.83 -4.79
C LEU A 20 -2.43 15.84 -4.38
N THR A 21 -3.43 16.30 -3.65
CA THR A 21 -4.55 15.46 -3.23
C THR A 21 -5.44 15.06 -4.41
N ARG A 22 -5.78 16.02 -5.29
CA ARG A 22 -6.54 15.74 -6.51
C ARG A 22 -5.79 14.81 -7.46
N LEU A 23 -4.48 15.02 -7.63
CA LEU A 23 -3.66 14.18 -8.50
C LEU A 23 -3.59 12.74 -7.99
N ARG A 24 -3.39 12.54 -6.69
CA ARG A 24 -3.42 11.20 -6.08
C ARG A 24 -4.77 10.49 -6.25
N PHE A 25 -5.88 11.23 -6.11
CA PHE A 25 -7.22 10.70 -6.36
C PHE A 25 -7.36 10.21 -7.80
N PHE A 26 -6.92 11.01 -8.78
CA PHE A 26 -6.93 10.63 -10.19
C PHE A 26 -6.09 9.37 -10.44
N LEU A 27 -4.88 9.29 -9.87
CA LEU A 27 -3.99 8.14 -10.04
C LEU A 27 -4.59 6.86 -9.45
N ILE A 28 -5.19 6.90 -8.26
CA ILE A 28 -5.92 5.75 -7.70
C ILE A 28 -7.10 5.35 -8.60
N GLY A 29 -7.85 6.33 -9.12
CA GLY A 29 -8.93 6.07 -10.06
C GLY A 29 -8.45 5.29 -11.29
N TRP A 30 -7.28 5.64 -11.82
CA TRP A 30 -6.67 4.93 -12.93
C TRP A 30 -6.28 3.48 -12.59
N VAL A 31 -5.74 3.24 -11.38
CA VAL A 31 -5.44 1.88 -10.88
C VAL A 31 -6.71 1.04 -10.79
N ILE A 32 -7.82 1.62 -10.33
CA ILE A 32 -9.12 0.94 -10.25
C ILE A 32 -9.59 0.54 -11.65
N LEU A 33 -9.53 1.45 -12.62
CA LEU A 33 -9.93 1.17 -14.00
C LEU A 33 -9.10 0.03 -14.61
N TYR A 34 -7.79 0.00 -14.37
CA TYR A 34 -6.93 -1.11 -14.79
C TYR A 34 -7.36 -2.45 -14.17
N HIS A 35 -7.64 -2.49 -12.85
CA HIS A 35 -8.06 -3.72 -12.20
C HIS A 35 -9.46 -4.18 -12.63
N LEU A 36 -10.34 -3.27 -13.04
CA LEU A 36 -11.64 -3.60 -13.62
C LEU A 36 -11.51 -4.15 -15.06
N ASP A 37 -10.54 -3.67 -15.83
CA ASP A 37 -10.28 -4.18 -17.18
C ASP A 37 -9.79 -5.63 -17.18
N LEU A 38 -9.02 -6.06 -16.17
CA LEU A 38 -8.50 -7.44 -16.06
C LEU A 38 -9.60 -8.53 -16.14
N PRO A 39 -10.71 -8.46 -15.37
CA PRO A 39 -11.81 -9.40 -15.51
C PRO A 39 -12.80 -9.04 -16.63
N LEU A 40 -13.08 -7.75 -16.86
CA LEU A 40 -14.14 -7.33 -17.80
C LEU A 40 -13.69 -7.29 -19.26
N GLN A 41 -12.39 -7.24 -19.51
CA GLN A 41 -11.76 -7.21 -20.84
C GLN A 41 -12.34 -6.09 -21.74
N VAL A 42 -12.60 -4.92 -21.17
CA VAL A 42 -13.17 -3.76 -21.87
C VAL A 42 -12.27 -3.29 -23.01
N SER A 43 -10.95 -3.34 -22.80
CA SER A 43 -9.94 -3.00 -23.79
C SER A 43 -9.99 -3.86 -25.06
N GLN A 44 -10.55 -5.08 -24.99
CA GLN A 44 -10.77 -5.91 -26.19
C GLN A 44 -11.99 -5.45 -27.00
N ILE A 45 -13.01 -4.91 -26.32
CA ILE A 45 -14.24 -4.40 -26.95
C ILE A 45 -14.03 -2.99 -27.49
N LEU A 46 -13.26 -2.17 -26.78
CA LEU A 46 -12.94 -0.79 -27.11
C LEU A 46 -11.41 -0.61 -27.22
N PRO A 47 -10.79 -0.99 -28.35
CA PRO A 47 -9.32 -0.96 -28.49
C PRO A 47 -8.69 0.42 -28.29
N TRP A 48 -9.45 1.49 -28.52
CA TRP A 48 -8.97 2.87 -28.37
C TRP A 48 -8.70 3.26 -26.90
N VAL A 49 -9.33 2.60 -25.92
CA VAL A 49 -9.01 2.83 -24.48
C VAL A 49 -7.88 1.94 -23.97
N ALA A 50 -7.46 0.92 -24.74
CA ALA A 50 -6.46 -0.05 -24.31
C ALA A 50 -5.13 0.57 -23.86
N PRO A 51 -4.58 1.61 -24.53
CA PRO A 51 -3.34 2.24 -24.06
C PRO A 51 -3.49 2.90 -22.69
N LEU A 52 -4.68 3.46 -22.40
CA LEU A 52 -4.96 4.06 -21.11
C LEU A 52 -5.14 2.99 -20.05
N LEU A 53 -6.05 2.03 -20.26
CA LEU A 53 -6.35 1.01 -19.25
C LEU A 53 -5.13 0.13 -18.96
N GLY A 54 -4.40 -0.31 -19.98
CA GLY A 54 -3.27 -1.25 -19.85
C GLY A 54 -2.07 -0.72 -19.07
N HIS A 55 -1.94 0.60 -18.87
CA HIS A 55 -0.81 1.21 -18.15
C HIS A 55 -1.18 1.71 -16.74
N GLY A 56 -2.32 1.28 -16.18
CA GLY A 56 -2.73 1.74 -14.85
C GLY A 56 -1.77 1.38 -13.70
N TYR A 57 -0.81 0.48 -13.91
CA TYR A 57 0.29 0.24 -12.97
C TYR A 57 1.13 1.51 -12.71
N LEU A 58 1.28 2.39 -13.71
CA LEU A 58 1.95 3.70 -13.56
C LEU A 58 1.20 4.62 -12.58
N GLY A 59 -0.12 4.41 -12.45
CA GLY A 59 -0.93 5.08 -11.44
C GLY A 59 -0.47 4.75 -10.02
N VAL A 60 -0.05 3.51 -9.77
CA VAL A 60 0.48 3.07 -8.48
C VAL A 60 1.81 3.77 -8.19
N ASP A 61 2.73 3.78 -9.15
CA ASP A 61 4.04 4.43 -9.02
C ASP A 61 3.90 5.92 -8.72
N GLY A 62 3.07 6.62 -9.51
CA GLY A 62 2.78 8.04 -9.29
C GLY A 62 2.15 8.30 -7.92
N PHE A 63 1.21 7.45 -7.47
CA PHE A 63 0.56 7.62 -6.18
C PHE A 63 1.54 7.49 -5.01
N PHE A 64 2.44 6.50 -5.05
CA PHE A 64 3.46 6.31 -4.02
C PHE A 64 4.48 7.44 -4.02
N LEU A 65 4.96 7.88 -5.19
CA LEU A 65 5.89 9.01 -5.32
C LEU A 65 5.31 10.29 -4.71
N LEU A 66 4.08 10.66 -5.07
CA LEU A 66 3.43 11.86 -4.55
C LEU A 66 3.11 11.76 -3.06
N SER A 67 2.77 10.56 -2.57
CA SER A 67 2.53 10.32 -1.14
C SER A 67 3.82 10.45 -0.34
N GLY A 68 4.93 9.92 -0.84
CA GLY A 68 6.26 10.12 -0.25
C GLY A 68 6.67 11.59 -0.23
N TYR A 69 6.47 12.31 -1.34
CA TYR A 69 6.74 13.75 -1.43
C TYR A 69 5.91 14.56 -0.42
N ALA A 70 4.61 14.30 -0.32
CA ALA A 70 3.74 14.97 0.65
C ALA A 70 4.14 14.68 2.11
N LEU A 71 4.59 13.46 2.40
CA LEU A 71 5.13 13.09 3.72
C LEU A 71 6.42 13.83 4.02
N PHE A 72 7.32 13.97 3.04
CA PHE A 72 8.57 14.71 3.16
C PHE A 72 8.34 16.19 3.49
N LEU A 73 7.42 16.85 2.78
CA LEU A 73 7.07 18.26 3.04
C LEU A 73 6.49 18.47 4.45
N GLY A 74 5.76 17.49 4.99
CA GLY A 74 5.20 17.52 6.33
C GLY A 74 6.13 17.00 7.42
N TYR A 75 7.36 16.57 7.08
CA TYR A 75 8.27 15.88 8.00
C TYR A 75 8.95 16.86 8.97
N GLY A 76 8.20 17.34 9.96
CA GLY A 76 8.70 18.22 11.02
C GLY A 76 9.12 17.49 12.31
N THR A 77 9.10 16.17 12.34
CA THR A 77 9.19 15.41 13.60
C THR A 77 10.62 15.05 13.98
N ARG A 78 10.94 15.31 15.26
CA ARG A 78 12.14 14.80 15.93
C ARG A 78 12.12 13.27 15.86
N PRO A 79 13.19 12.62 15.39
CA PRO A 79 13.25 11.15 15.30
C PRO A 79 13.08 10.51 16.69
N PRO A 80 12.60 9.25 16.76
CA PRO A 80 12.53 8.53 18.03
C PRO A 80 13.92 8.53 18.70
N ARG A 81 14.00 9.08 19.91
CA ARG A 81 15.28 9.18 20.66
C ARG A 81 15.55 7.88 21.40
N GLY A 82 16.71 7.29 21.13
CA GLY A 82 17.20 6.08 21.78
C GLY A 82 16.38 4.82 21.48
N TRP A 83 16.85 3.69 22.01
CA TRP A 83 16.29 2.35 21.77
C TRP A 83 14.80 2.24 22.14
N ALA A 84 14.40 2.80 23.28
CA ALA A 84 13.01 2.75 23.73
C ALA A 84 12.05 3.49 22.78
N GLY A 85 12.50 4.63 22.23
CA GLY A 85 11.74 5.39 21.24
C GLY A 85 11.58 4.63 19.92
N ALA A 86 12.67 4.03 19.42
CA ALA A 86 12.66 3.24 18.18
C ALA A 86 11.76 2.01 18.31
N ARG A 87 11.86 1.26 19.42
CA ARG A 87 10.98 0.12 19.70
C ARG A 87 9.51 0.53 19.78
N GLY A 88 9.22 1.66 20.44
CA GLY A 88 7.85 2.19 20.53
C GLY A 88 7.28 2.60 19.17
N PHE A 89 8.12 3.18 18.30
CA PHE A 89 7.78 3.53 16.92
C PHE A 89 7.43 2.29 16.09
N LEU A 90 8.33 1.30 16.07
CA LEU A 90 8.14 0.06 15.31
C LEU A 90 6.89 -0.69 15.79
N ARG A 91 6.69 -0.83 17.11
CA ARG A 91 5.53 -1.54 17.67
C ARG A 91 4.21 -0.93 17.21
N ARG A 92 4.08 0.41 17.21
CA ARG A 92 2.86 1.08 16.76
C ARG A 92 2.58 0.84 15.28
N ARG A 93 3.61 0.86 14.45
CA ARG A 93 3.48 0.65 13.00
C ARG A 93 3.20 -0.82 12.66
N PHE A 94 3.89 -1.74 13.32
CA PHE A 94 3.62 -3.18 13.20
C PHE A 94 2.18 -3.52 13.62
N ALA A 95 1.71 -3.02 14.76
CA ALA A 95 0.34 -3.24 15.22
C ALA A 95 -0.73 -2.66 14.29
N LYS A 96 -0.38 -1.66 13.48
CA LYS A 96 -1.27 -1.09 12.46
C LYS A 96 -1.40 -1.99 11.22
N ILE A 97 -0.29 -2.58 10.75
CA ILE A 97 -0.24 -3.30 9.47
C ILE A 97 -0.47 -4.81 9.62
N TRP A 98 0.14 -5.43 10.63
CA TRP A 98 0.26 -6.88 10.70
C TRP A 98 -1.04 -7.62 10.99
N PRO A 99 -1.94 -7.16 11.91
CA PRO A 99 -3.14 -7.93 12.25
C PRO A 99 -4.06 -8.16 11.05
N LEU A 100 -4.30 -7.11 10.25
CA LEU A 100 -5.14 -7.20 9.07
C LEU A 100 -4.48 -8.04 7.97
N HIS A 101 -3.17 -7.86 7.76
CA HIS A 101 -2.42 -8.64 6.77
C HIS A 101 -2.42 -10.14 7.11
N ALA A 102 -2.13 -10.48 8.36
CA ALA A 102 -2.16 -11.87 8.84
C ALA A 102 -3.56 -12.47 8.67
N LEU A 103 -4.62 -11.76 9.07
CA LEU A 103 -5.99 -12.22 8.88
C LEU A 103 -6.29 -12.52 7.40
N ALA A 104 -5.95 -11.61 6.49
CA ALA A 104 -6.16 -11.80 5.07
C ALA A 104 -5.35 -12.99 4.51
N LEU A 105 -4.08 -13.11 4.92
CA LEU A 105 -3.19 -14.19 4.49
C LEU A 105 -3.68 -15.56 4.97
N PHE A 106 -4.07 -15.69 6.24
CA PHE A 106 -4.61 -16.94 6.79
C PHE A 106 -6.00 -17.26 6.22
N ALA A 107 -6.86 -16.26 5.98
CA ALA A 107 -8.13 -16.49 5.31
C ALA A 107 -7.94 -17.02 3.88
N LEU A 108 -6.99 -16.46 3.13
CA LEU A 108 -6.63 -16.96 1.80
C LEU A 108 -6.06 -18.39 1.87
N ALA A 109 -5.19 -18.68 2.84
CA ALA A 109 -4.69 -20.03 3.05
C ALA A 109 -5.78 -21.05 3.41
N GLY A 110 -6.73 -20.67 4.26
CA GLY A 110 -7.90 -21.48 4.57
C GLY A 110 -8.75 -21.75 3.33
N LEU A 111 -8.98 -20.74 2.49
CA LEU A 111 -9.71 -20.88 1.24
C LEU A 111 -9.01 -21.83 0.25
N VAL A 112 -7.70 -21.68 0.08
CA VAL A 112 -6.88 -22.56 -0.79
C VAL A 112 -6.87 -24.00 -0.29
N ALA A 113 -6.76 -24.20 1.02
CA ALA A 113 -6.81 -25.52 1.64
C ALA A 113 -8.20 -26.17 1.48
N ALA A 114 -9.28 -25.42 1.70
CA ALA A 114 -10.64 -25.89 1.52
C ALA A 114 -10.94 -26.25 0.05
N ALA A 115 -10.50 -25.42 -0.90
CA ALA A 115 -10.63 -25.69 -2.32
C ALA A 115 -9.88 -26.97 -2.72
N SER A 116 -8.65 -27.14 -2.25
CA SER A 116 -7.85 -28.36 -2.46
C SER A 116 -8.54 -29.61 -1.91
N ALA A 117 -9.06 -29.54 -0.67
CA ALA A 117 -9.74 -30.66 -0.02
C ALA A 117 -11.06 -31.04 -0.71
N ALA A 118 -11.75 -30.06 -1.30
CA ALA A 118 -12.95 -30.27 -2.11
C ALA A 118 -12.65 -30.77 -3.54
N GLY A 119 -11.37 -30.93 -3.92
CA GLY A 119 -10.97 -31.34 -5.27
C GLY A 119 -11.15 -30.24 -6.33
N ALA A 120 -11.31 -28.98 -5.93
CA ALA A 120 -11.42 -27.86 -6.86
C ALA A 120 -10.05 -27.54 -7.48
N GLY A 121 -10.03 -27.27 -8.78
CA GLY A 121 -8.82 -26.85 -9.47
C GLY A 121 -8.37 -25.46 -9.01
N ILE A 122 -7.14 -25.34 -8.51
CA ILE A 122 -6.52 -24.06 -8.20
C ILE A 122 -5.83 -23.51 -9.45
N ARG A 123 -6.18 -22.29 -9.84
CA ARG A 123 -5.48 -21.58 -10.91
C ARG A 123 -4.11 -21.12 -10.40
N ASN A 124 -3.06 -21.41 -11.17
CA ASN A 124 -1.67 -21.03 -10.87
C ASN A 124 -1.22 -21.52 -9.47
N PRO A 125 -1.23 -22.85 -9.22
CA PRO A 125 -0.93 -23.43 -7.91
C PRO A 125 0.48 -23.11 -7.41
N GLU A 126 1.43 -22.84 -8.30
CA GLU A 126 2.80 -22.41 -7.98
C GLU A 126 2.87 -21.13 -7.15
N ARG A 127 1.80 -20.33 -7.11
CA ARG A 127 1.70 -19.10 -6.31
C ARG A 127 1.43 -19.33 -4.81
N PHE A 128 1.14 -20.56 -4.40
CA PHE A 128 0.75 -20.90 -3.03
C PHE A 128 1.83 -21.74 -2.31
N GLY A 129 3.10 -21.40 -2.52
CA GLY A 129 4.24 -22.05 -1.89
C GLY A 129 4.43 -21.69 -0.41
N VAL A 130 4.99 -22.61 0.36
CA VAL A 130 5.22 -22.44 1.82
C VAL A 130 6.26 -21.35 2.11
N VAL A 131 7.31 -21.27 1.29
CA VAL A 131 8.37 -20.26 1.45
C VAL A 131 7.79 -18.86 1.33
N GLU A 132 6.97 -18.64 0.31
CA GLU A 132 6.33 -17.35 0.04
C GLU A 132 5.28 -17.00 1.08
N PHE A 133 4.61 -18.02 1.66
CA PHE A 133 3.71 -17.81 2.79
C PHE A 133 4.47 -17.23 3.98
N VAL A 134 5.62 -17.83 4.32
CA VAL A 134 6.48 -17.35 5.40
C VAL A 134 7.02 -15.95 5.10
N LEU A 135 7.50 -15.71 3.88
CA LEU A 135 7.97 -14.38 3.46
C LEU A 135 6.86 -13.32 3.59
N GLN A 136 5.61 -13.64 3.19
CA GLN A 136 4.49 -12.71 3.37
C GLN A 136 4.10 -12.54 4.83
N LEU A 137 4.13 -13.59 5.65
CA LEU A 137 3.82 -13.50 7.07
C LEU A 137 4.72 -12.48 7.81
N PHE A 138 5.97 -12.39 7.38
CA PHE A 138 6.96 -11.43 7.88
C PHE A 138 7.09 -10.15 7.05
N LEU A 139 6.24 -9.95 6.02
CA LEU A 139 6.28 -8.78 5.12
C LEU A 139 7.64 -8.59 4.45
N MET A 140 8.30 -9.68 4.05
CA MET A 140 9.62 -9.70 3.41
C MET A 140 9.56 -10.07 1.91
N ASN A 141 8.36 -10.28 1.37
CA ASN A 141 8.14 -10.76 0.00
C ASN A 141 8.44 -9.73 -1.11
N ALA A 142 8.69 -8.45 -0.76
CA ALA A 142 9.11 -7.43 -1.71
C ALA A 142 10.57 -6.98 -1.53
N TRP A 143 11.35 -7.72 -0.72
CA TRP A 143 12.75 -7.39 -0.43
C TRP A 143 13.73 -8.13 -1.37
N GLU A 144 13.32 -8.38 -2.61
CA GLU A 144 14.06 -9.21 -3.58
C GLU A 144 14.32 -10.66 -3.12
N THR A 145 13.58 -11.14 -2.11
CA THR A 145 13.68 -12.51 -1.57
C THR A 145 12.95 -13.55 -2.43
N THR A 146 12.09 -13.10 -3.33
CA THR A 146 11.34 -13.94 -4.27
C THR A 146 11.05 -13.17 -5.56
N SER A 147 10.90 -13.89 -6.68
CA SER A 147 10.57 -13.32 -7.99
C SER A 147 9.08 -13.43 -8.36
N ILE A 148 8.27 -14.08 -7.51
CA ILE A 148 6.85 -14.34 -7.79
C ILE A 148 5.92 -13.54 -6.88
N HIS A 149 4.80 -13.10 -7.43
CA HIS A 149 3.73 -12.48 -6.65
C HIS A 149 2.78 -13.56 -6.11
N ALA A 150 3.22 -14.21 -5.04
CA ALA A 150 2.52 -15.29 -4.37
C ALA A 150 1.35 -14.80 -3.49
N TRP A 151 0.49 -15.73 -3.04
CA TRP A 151 -0.54 -15.49 -2.03
C TRP A 151 -1.31 -14.17 -2.19
N ASN A 152 -1.15 -13.23 -1.26
CA ASN A 152 -1.78 -11.91 -1.29
C ASN A 152 -1.00 -10.97 -2.22
N TYR A 153 -1.36 -10.96 -3.50
CA TYR A 153 -0.72 -10.16 -4.55
C TYR A 153 -0.40 -8.70 -4.16
N PRO A 154 -1.35 -7.88 -3.66
CA PRO A 154 -1.09 -6.48 -3.31
C PRO A 154 -0.25 -6.28 -2.03
N SER A 155 0.15 -7.35 -1.32
CA SER A 155 0.91 -7.23 -0.07
C SER A 155 2.33 -6.66 -0.25
N TRP A 156 2.85 -6.64 -1.48
CA TRP A 156 4.18 -6.10 -1.77
C TRP A 156 4.35 -4.65 -1.26
N ALA A 157 3.30 -3.82 -1.36
CA ALA A 157 3.33 -2.45 -0.87
C ALA A 157 3.52 -2.37 0.66
N LEU A 158 2.87 -3.27 1.40
CA LEU A 158 3.04 -3.38 2.86
C LEU A 158 4.45 -3.88 3.21
N SER A 159 5.01 -4.78 2.39
CA SER A 159 6.38 -5.27 2.55
C SER A 159 7.42 -4.16 2.35
N VAL A 160 7.25 -3.31 1.34
CA VAL A 160 8.10 -2.12 1.13
C VAL A 160 7.93 -1.09 2.25
N GLU A 161 6.69 -0.82 2.68
CA GLU A 161 6.42 0.06 3.82
C GLU A 161 7.11 -0.43 5.09
N TRP A 162 7.07 -1.75 5.33
CA TRP A 162 7.75 -2.39 6.46
C TRP A 162 9.28 -2.26 6.36
N ALA A 163 9.88 -2.47 5.18
CA ALA A 163 11.31 -2.22 4.96
C ALA A 163 11.69 -0.78 5.32
N GLY A 164 10.91 0.19 4.85
CA GLY A 164 11.13 1.60 5.13
C GLY A 164 11.00 1.99 6.61
N TYR A 165 10.31 1.19 7.43
CA TYR A 165 10.28 1.40 8.88
C TYR A 165 11.49 0.84 9.62
N LEU A 166 12.18 -0.14 9.04
CA LEU A 166 13.35 -0.79 9.62
C LEU A 166 14.67 -0.10 9.26
N ALA A 167 14.70 0.63 8.14
CA ALA A 167 15.83 1.46 7.71
C ALA A 167 15.99 2.72 8.59
#